data_AF-X1FKP4-F1
#
_entry.id   AF-X1FKP4-F1
#
_cell.length_a   1.000
_cell.length_b   1.000
_cell.length_c   1.000
_cell.angle_alpha   90.00
_cell.angle_beta   90.00
_cell.angle_gamma   90.00
#
_symmetry.space_group_name_H-M   'P 1'
#
loop_
_entity.id
_entity.type
_entity.pdbx_description
1 polymer ?
#
loop_
_entity_poly.entity_id
_entity_poly.type
_entity_poly.pdbx_seq_one_letter_code
_entity_poly.pdbx_strand_id
1 'polypeptide(L)' 'MVKIALTEAGKKWMAEHYPQGMVYEYNLDDEFELIGMLAETVEVTCPMGIPYRIPHKVDDEKTWRKADD' A
#
# COMPACT_ATOMS: atom_id res chain seq x y z
N MET A 1 8.21 -9.84 10.25
CA MET A 1 7.09 -9.19 9.55
C MET A 1 7.62 -8.70 8.21
N VAL A 2 6.87 -8.87 7.11
CA VAL A 2 7.36 -8.42 5.79
C VAL A 2 6.93 -6.97 5.61
N LYS A 3 7.89 -6.08 5.34
CA LYS A 3 7.60 -4.68 5.02
C LYS A 3 7.56 -4.48 3.51
N ILE A 4 6.68 -3.59 3.07
CA ILE A 4 6.58 -3.18 1.68
C ILE A 4 6.54 -1.66 1.57
N ALA A 5 7.00 -1.14 0.46
CA ALA A 5 6.86 0.27 0.09
C ALA A 5 5.93 0.38 -1.12
N LEU A 6 5.13 1.44 -1.14
CA LEU A 6 4.29 1.76 -2.30
C LEU A 6 5.15 2.38 -3.40
N THR A 7 4.87 1.99 -4.64
CA THR A 7 5.41 2.67 -5.83
C THR A 7 4.57 3.90 -6.13
N GLU A 8 5.00 4.76 -7.05
CA GLU A 8 4.22 5.93 -7.47
C GLU A 8 2.80 5.55 -7.95
N ALA A 9 2.65 4.43 -8.68
CA ALA A 9 1.34 3.92 -9.08
C ALA A 9 0.48 3.52 -7.87
N GLY A 10 1.06 2.83 -6.89
CA GLY A 10 0.36 2.45 -5.66
C GLY A 10 -0.04 3.65 -4.80
N LYS A 11 0.85 4.64 -4.69
CA LYS A 11 0.61 5.91 -3.99
C LYS A 11 -0.55 6.67 -4.61
N LYS A 12 -0.53 6.85 -5.94
CA LYS A 12 -1.61 7.52 -6.67
C LYS A 12 -2.94 6.79 -6.49
N TRP A 13 -2.94 5.47 -6.67
CA TRP A 13 -4.15 4.66 -6.52
C TRP A 13 -4.71 4.74 -5.09
N MET A 14 -3.86 4.65 -4.06
CA MET A 14 -4.24 4.81 -2.67
C MET A 14 -4.84 6.20 -2.37
N ALA A 15 -4.25 7.27 -2.91
CA ALA A 15 -4.77 8.63 -2.74
C ALA A 15 -6.15 8.83 -3.38
N GLU A 16 -6.40 8.17 -4.51
CA GLU A 16 -7.69 8.22 -5.20
C GLU A 16 -8.77 7.38 -4.50
N HIS A 17 -8.42 6.20 -3.95
CA HIS A 17 -9.38 5.24 -3.41
C HIS A 17 -9.56 5.33 -1.89
N TYR A 18 -8.54 5.80 -1.17
CA TYR A 18 -8.57 6.00 0.28
C TYR A 18 -8.17 7.44 0.68
N PRO A 19 -8.83 8.47 0.12
CA PRO A 19 -8.46 9.86 0.39
C PRO A 19 -8.56 10.20 1.88
N GLN A 20 -9.47 9.54 2.62
CA GLN A 20 -9.69 9.85 4.04
C GLN A 20 -8.55 9.38 4.95
N GLY A 21 -7.97 8.20 4.70
CA GLY A 21 -6.79 7.75 5.46
C GLY A 21 -5.54 8.55 5.08
N MET A 22 -5.45 8.92 3.80
CA MET A 22 -4.25 9.49 3.19
C MET A 22 -4.06 10.98 3.43
N VAL A 23 -5.14 11.75 3.43
CA VAL A 23 -5.08 13.22 3.51
C VAL A 23 -4.76 13.72 4.92
N TYR A 24 -4.97 12.89 5.96
CA TYR A 24 -4.86 13.35 7.35
C TYR A 24 -3.98 12.50 8.25
N GLU A 25 -3.73 11.22 7.93
CA GLU A 25 -3.15 10.29 8.92
C GLU A 25 -1.86 9.60 8.46
N TYR A 26 -1.58 9.47 7.16
CA TYR A 26 -0.47 8.62 6.69
C TYR A 26 0.42 9.27 5.63
N ASN A 27 1.72 9.11 5.81
CA ASN A 27 2.70 9.40 4.78
C ASN A 27 2.85 8.18 3.86
N LEU A 28 2.52 8.36 2.58
CA LEU A 28 2.65 7.33 1.55
C LEU A 28 4.07 6.86 1.25
N ASP A 29 5.05 7.67 1.65
CA ASP A 29 6.47 7.35 1.48
C ASP A 29 6.98 6.40 2.57
N ASP A 30 6.17 6.13 3.61
CA ASP A 30 6.52 5.22 4.68
C ASP A 30 6.38 3.74 4.25
N GLU A 31 6.90 2.86 5.10
CA GLU A 31 6.76 1.41 4.94
C GLU A 31 5.44 0.91 5.54
N PHE A 32 4.87 -0.08 4.88
CA PHE A 32 3.64 -0.75 5.28
C PHE A 32 3.95 -2.21 5.65
N GLU A 33 3.21 -2.75 6.60
CA GLU A 33 3.32 -4.16 6.95
C GLU A 33 2.43 -4.99 6.04
N LEU A 34 3.00 -6.01 5.40
CA LEU A 34 2.23 -6.96 4.61
C LEU A 34 1.50 -7.94 5.53
N ILE A 35 0.18 -7.96 5.45
CA ILE A 35 -0.69 -8.89 6.18
C ILE A 35 -0.93 -10.15 5.36
N GLY A 36 -1.20 -9.98 4.06
CA GLY A 36 -1.56 -11.09 3.19
C GLY A 36 -1.45 -10.76 1.70
N MET A 37 -1.24 -11.79 0.89
CA MET A 37 -1.34 -11.71 -0.56
C MET A 37 -2.57 -12.47 -1.01
N LEU A 38 -3.45 -11.80 -1.73
CA LEU A 38 -4.65 -12.37 -2.34
C LEU A 38 -4.41 -12.53 -3.85
N ALA A 39 -5.36 -13.13 -4.57
CA ALA A 39 -5.19 -13.39 -6.00
C ALA A 39 -4.97 -12.11 -6.83
N GLU A 40 -5.62 -11.00 -6.44
CA GLU A 40 -5.63 -9.75 -7.22
C GLU A 40 -5.03 -8.56 -6.45
N THR A 41 -4.91 -8.68 -5.13
CA THR A 41 -4.52 -7.58 -4.23
C THR A 41 -3.55 -8.03 -3.15
N VAL A 42 -2.87 -7.07 -2.54
CA VAL A 42 -2.21 -7.24 -1.25
C VAL A 42 -3.00 -6.54 -0.16
N GLU A 43 -3.01 -7.15 1.01
CA GLU A 43 -3.54 -6.55 2.22
C GLU A 43 -2.38 -6.07 3.09
N VAL A 44 -2.41 -4.79 3.45
CA VAL A 44 -1.33 -4.11 4.16
C VAL A 44 -1.88 -3.36 5.36
N THR A 45 -1.11 -3.30 6.44
CA THR A 45 -1.42 -2.47 7.60
C THR A 45 -0.51 -1.26 7.63
N CYS A 46 -1.11 -0.11 7.90
CA CYS A 46 -0.37 1.06 8.35
C CYS A 46 0.09 0.87 9.81
N PRO A 47 1.07 1.64 10.31
CA PRO A 47 1.52 1.59 11.71
C PRO A 47 0.42 1.75 12.77
N MET A 48 -0.70 2.37 12.42
CA MET A 48 -1.89 2.52 13.29
C MET A 48 -2.82 1.30 13.29
N GLY A 49 -2.49 0.24 12.55
CA GLY A 49 -3.21 -1.04 12.55
C GLY A 49 -4.46 -1.09 11.66
N ILE A 50 -4.73 -0.06 10.84
CA ILE A 50 -5.83 -0.08 9.87
C ILE A 50 -5.39 -0.87 8.61
N PRO A 51 -6.13 -1.92 8.20
CA PRO A 51 -5.81 -2.67 7.00
C PRO A 51 -6.35 -1.98 5.72
N TYR A 52 -5.54 -1.99 4.68
CA TYR A 52 -5.85 -1.51 3.33
C TYR A 52 -5.60 -2.59 2.31
N ARG A 53 -6.31 -2.52 1.17
CA ARG A 53 -6.11 -3.43 0.06
C ARG A 53 -5.71 -2.66 -1.18
N ILE A 54 -4.62 -3.10 -1.81
CA ILE A 54 -4.07 -2.47 -3.00
C ILE A 54 -3.91 -3.54 -4.08
N PRO A 55 -4.36 -3.30 -5.32
CA PRO A 55 -4.17 -4.26 -6.41
C PRO A 55 -2.68 -4.47 -6.67
N HIS A 56 -2.25 -5.66 -7.11
CA HIS A 56 -0.83 -5.90 -7.42
C HIS A 56 -0.28 -4.96 -8.50
N LYS A 57 -1.14 -4.53 -9.43
CA LYS A 57 -0.82 -3.63 -10.52
C LYS A 57 -1.97 -2.69 -10.84
N VAL A 58 -1.64 -1.53 -11.40
CA VAL A 58 -2.56 -0.57 -12.02
C VAL A 58 -1.92 -0.17 -13.36
N ASP A 59 -2.67 -0.24 -14.45
CA ASP A 59 -2.18 0.07 -15.80
C ASP A 59 -0.84 -0.64 -16.14
N ASP A 60 -0.77 -1.94 -15.81
CA ASP A 60 0.42 -2.81 -15.92
C ASP A 60 1.63 -2.43 -15.05
N GLU A 61 1.57 -1.34 -14.29
CA GLU A 61 2.59 -0.92 -13.33
C GLU A 61 2.37 -1.58 -11.97
N LYS A 62 3.43 -2.09 -11.34
CA LYS A 62 3.36 -2.61 -9.97
C LYS A 62 3.06 -1.49 -8.99
N THR A 63 2.18 -1.74 -8.03
CA THR A 63 1.77 -0.77 -6.99
C THR A 63 2.61 -0.84 -5.72
N TRP A 64 3.36 -1.92 -5.52
CA TRP A 64 4.18 -2.14 -4.34
C TRP A 64 5.45 -2.93 -4.66
N ARG A 65 6.42 -2.82 -3.75
CA ARG A 65 7.65 -3.61 -3.72
C ARG A 65 7.97 -4.01 -2.29
N LYS A 66 8.72 -5.10 -2.10
CA LYS A 66 9.31 -5.37 -0.79
C LYS A 66 10.20 -4.18 -0.41
N ALA A 67 10.10 -3.72 0.83
CA ALA A 67 11.08 -2.80 1.36
C ALA A 67 12.38 -3.60 1.56
N ASP A 68 13.49 -3.09 1.03
CA ASP A 68 14.82 -3.62 1.36
C ASP A 68 15.18 -3.12 2.76
N ASP A 69 15.77 -3.99 3.59
CA ASP A 69 16.23 -3.68 4.97
C ASP A 69 17.32 -2.60 4.99
#